data_AF-A0A818HMN2-F1
#
_entry.id   AF-A0A818HMN2-F1
#
_cell.length_a   1.000
_cell.length_b   1.000
_cell.length_c   1.000
_cell.angle_alpha   90.00
_cell.angle_beta   90.00
_cell.angle_gamma   90.00
#
_symmetry.space_group_name_H-M   'P 1'
#
loop_
_entity.id
_entity.type
_entity.pdbx_description
1 polymer ?
#
loop_
_entity_poly.entity_id
_entity_poly.type
_entity_poly.pdbx_seq_one_letter_code
_entity_poly.pdbx_strand_id
1 'polypeptide(L)'
;MTFKDIDLIENEMQLLTSLLEPPAIPPLTCILDYWNKKDYVQKLCKGIDHLVKFYNLSGDYKFLSVLDKMTEDINGDVCYANYQQYNEETIKRYSKDVLTVCSHYQDTEKLVNFVKKLNQTDMDNLLEAVNDWDESFITTQTIIDFVQLGRFLTSINNYSSTIEQTFKTLNDILSYIDTLLKQKEYADIISYFQTCLSALPGIQRLYLELTDKEESKRTKIFHIINKSSLKITEAYHQHLQQNNSKIYDVCVKTEKGGQYNYHNLHELRDRARLIEYSGNERNVQRKYTKDEEKQFLRCFVSLVDVIENMLDNLNHLNAMGYPTIEKYSENEYKYSFT
;
A
#
# COMPACT_ATOMS: atom_id res chain seq x y z
N MET A 1 10.15 -33.88 -0.56
CA MET A 1 10.00 -35.35 -0.49
C MET A 1 9.77 -35.86 -1.89
N THR A 2 10.52 -36.87 -2.32
CA THR A 2 10.45 -37.48 -3.65
C THR A 2 9.18 -38.33 -3.80
N PHE A 3 8.51 -38.19 -4.94
CA PHE A 3 7.22 -38.81 -5.33
C PHE A 3 7.11 -40.36 -5.22
N LYS A 4 8.17 -41.09 -4.85
CA LYS A 4 8.14 -42.56 -4.71
C LYS A 4 7.56 -43.07 -3.39
N ASP A 5 7.56 -42.23 -2.34
CA ASP A 5 7.16 -42.68 -1.00
C ASP A 5 5.65 -42.60 -0.77
N ILE A 6 4.93 -41.72 -1.49
CA ILE A 6 3.47 -41.53 -1.34
C ILE A 6 2.70 -42.73 -1.93
N ASP A 7 3.07 -43.20 -3.12
CA ASP A 7 2.43 -44.36 -3.77
C ASP A 7 2.67 -45.66 -2.98
N LEU A 8 3.80 -45.75 -2.26
CA LEU A 8 4.10 -46.86 -1.34
C LEU A 8 3.22 -46.79 -0.09
N ILE A 9 3.08 -45.60 0.51
CA ILE A 9 2.21 -45.38 1.67
C ILE A 9 0.74 -45.66 1.33
N GLU A 10 0.26 -45.26 0.14
CA GLU A 10 -1.11 -45.56 -0.31
C GLU A 10 -1.36 -47.06 -0.52
N ASN A 11 -0.38 -47.78 -1.08
CA ASN A 11 -0.47 -49.24 -1.24
C ASN A 11 -0.41 -49.99 0.10
N GLU A 12 0.47 -49.59 1.01
CA GLU A 12 0.53 -50.14 2.38
C GLU A 12 -0.75 -49.86 3.16
N MET A 13 -1.38 -48.71 2.90
CA MET A 13 -2.68 -48.35 3.48
C MET A 13 -3.85 -49.19 2.96
N GLN A 14 -3.86 -49.53 1.68
CA GLN A 14 -4.85 -50.47 1.13
C GLN A 14 -4.69 -51.87 1.73
N LEU A 15 -3.44 -52.30 1.98
CA LEU A 15 -3.16 -53.56 2.67
C LEU A 15 -3.61 -53.53 4.14
N LEU A 16 -3.31 -52.45 4.87
CA LEU A 16 -3.74 -52.26 6.27
C LEU A 16 -5.27 -52.21 6.41
N THR A 17 -5.96 -51.51 5.51
CA THR A 17 -7.43 -51.43 5.50
C THR A 17 -8.10 -52.77 5.16
N SER A 18 -7.43 -53.65 4.41
CA SER A 18 -7.90 -55.02 4.16
C SER A 18 -7.78 -55.95 5.38
N LEU A 19 -6.95 -55.58 6.36
CA LEU A 19 -6.64 -56.36 7.58
C LEU A 19 -7.37 -55.84 8.83
N LEU A 20 -7.98 -54.65 8.76
CA LEU A 20 -8.67 -54.00 9.87
C LEU A 20 -10.17 -54.29 9.85
N GLU A 21 -10.80 -54.31 11.02
CA GLU A 21 -12.26 -54.40 11.10
C GLU A 21 -12.89 -53.14 10.45
N PRO A 22 -14.00 -53.29 9.70
CA PRO A 22 -14.69 -52.18 9.04
C PRO A 22 -14.91 -50.89 9.88
N PRO A 23 -15.25 -50.97 11.19
CA PRO A 23 -15.41 -49.76 12.02
C PRO A 23 -14.12 -49.00 12.34
N ALA A 24 -12.94 -49.63 12.24
CA ALA A 24 -11.65 -48.99 12.53
C ALA A 24 -11.08 -48.22 11.33
N ILE A 25 -11.58 -48.49 10.11
CA ILE A 25 -11.08 -47.91 8.86
C ILE A 25 -11.31 -46.38 8.78
N PRO A 26 -12.50 -45.84 9.08
CA PRO A 26 -12.75 -44.39 8.97
C PRO A 26 -11.89 -43.54 9.93
N PRO A 27 -11.72 -43.90 11.22
CA PRO A 27 -10.82 -43.17 12.11
C PRO A 27 -9.37 -43.17 11.64
N LEU A 28 -8.86 -44.32 11.20
CA LEU A 28 -7.48 -44.44 10.74
C LEU A 28 -7.22 -43.58 9.49
N THR A 29 -8.14 -43.63 8.52
CA THR A 29 -8.07 -42.84 7.28
C THR A 29 -8.06 -41.34 7.59
N CYS A 30 -8.89 -40.91 8.54
CA CYS A 30 -8.99 -39.52 8.97
C CYS A 30 -7.67 -39.04 9.62
N ILE A 31 -7.08 -39.83 10.52
CA ILE A 31 -5.80 -39.50 11.16
C ILE A 31 -4.68 -39.39 10.13
N LEU A 32 -4.63 -40.31 9.17
CA LEU A 32 -3.57 -40.30 8.15
C LEU A 32 -3.72 -39.14 7.17
N ASP A 33 -4.94 -38.78 6.81
CA ASP A 33 -5.19 -37.60 5.97
C ASP A 33 -4.72 -36.31 6.67
N TYR A 34 -4.90 -36.21 8.00
CA TYR A 34 -4.31 -35.12 8.78
C TYR A 34 -2.78 -35.11 8.68
N TRP A 35 -2.10 -36.22 8.95
CA TRP A 35 -0.64 -36.29 8.94
C TRP A 35 -0.05 -36.02 7.56
N ASN A 36 -0.69 -36.50 6.49
CA ASN A 36 -0.31 -36.23 5.11
C ASN A 36 -0.42 -34.74 4.74
N LYS A 37 -1.33 -34.00 5.37
CA LYS A 37 -1.60 -32.58 5.09
C LYS A 37 -1.23 -31.67 6.26
N LYS A 38 -0.42 -32.16 7.21
CA LYS A 38 -0.15 -31.50 8.49
C LYS A 38 0.23 -30.04 8.32
N ASP A 39 1.23 -29.75 7.48
CA ASP A 39 1.73 -28.40 7.27
C ASP A 39 0.66 -27.45 6.74
N TYR A 40 -0.17 -27.92 5.80
CA TYR A 40 -1.28 -27.14 5.24
C TYR A 40 -2.38 -26.92 6.28
N VAL A 41 -2.77 -27.96 7.02
CA VAL A 41 -3.79 -27.86 8.07
C VAL A 41 -3.34 -26.89 9.16
N GLN A 42 -2.09 -26.97 9.61
CA GLN A 42 -1.53 -26.05 10.59
C GLN A 42 -1.50 -24.61 10.08
N LYS A 43 -1.05 -24.38 8.83
CA LYS A 43 -1.04 -23.05 8.21
C LYS A 43 -2.46 -22.45 8.14
N LEU A 44 -3.43 -23.24 7.71
CA LEU A 44 -4.83 -22.82 7.65
C LEU A 44 -5.40 -22.54 9.04
N CYS A 45 -5.14 -23.40 10.04
CA CYS A 45 -5.59 -23.19 11.41
C CYS A 45 -5.04 -21.88 12.00
N LYS A 46 -3.75 -21.59 11.79
CA LYS A 46 -3.13 -20.32 12.21
C LYS A 46 -3.74 -19.12 11.50
N GLY A 47 -4.00 -19.22 10.21
CA GLY A 47 -4.64 -18.17 9.43
C GLY A 47 -6.05 -17.84 9.91
N ILE A 48 -6.87 -18.88 10.19
CA ILE A 48 -8.21 -18.72 10.75
C ILE A 48 -8.16 -18.16 12.17
N ASP A 49 -7.28 -18.67 13.04
CA ASP A 49 -7.10 -18.16 14.40
C ASP A 49 -6.70 -16.68 14.40
N HIS A 50 -5.85 -16.27 13.45
CA HIS A 50 -5.47 -14.87 13.28
C HIS A 50 -6.67 -14.00 12.85
N LEU A 51 -7.50 -14.46 11.90
CA LEU A 51 -8.73 -13.78 11.51
C LEU A 51 -9.70 -13.62 12.69
N VAL A 52 -9.89 -14.69 13.48
CA VAL A 52 -10.74 -14.70 14.67
C VAL A 52 -10.28 -13.64 15.67
N LYS A 53 -8.97 -13.56 15.95
CA LYS A 53 -8.38 -12.57 16.86
C LYS A 53 -8.48 -11.15 16.29
N PHE A 54 -8.18 -10.98 15.01
CA PHE A 54 -8.13 -9.67 14.36
C PHE A 54 -9.49 -8.97 14.32
N TYR A 55 -10.57 -9.74 14.07
CA TYR A 55 -11.94 -9.22 14.05
C TYR A 55 -12.71 -9.45 15.35
N ASN A 56 -12.07 -10.02 16.39
CA ASN A 56 -12.68 -10.35 17.68
C ASN A 56 -13.98 -11.17 17.54
N LEU A 57 -13.92 -12.26 16.75
CA LEU A 57 -15.07 -13.10 16.43
C LEU A 57 -15.48 -13.96 17.63
N SER A 58 -16.79 -14.17 17.80
CA SER A 58 -17.37 -15.05 18.82
C SER A 58 -17.55 -16.48 18.31
N GLY A 59 -17.14 -17.47 19.11
CA GLY A 59 -17.29 -18.90 18.80
C GLY A 59 -16.31 -19.78 19.57
N ASP A 60 -16.59 -21.09 19.61
CA ASP A 60 -15.65 -22.09 20.13
C ASP A 60 -14.77 -22.61 18.99
N TYR A 61 -13.59 -22.02 18.86
CA TYR A 61 -12.60 -22.39 17.84
C TYR A 61 -11.39 -23.13 18.46
N LYS A 62 -11.57 -23.75 19.64
CA LYS A 62 -10.47 -24.42 20.35
C LYS A 62 -9.82 -25.54 19.53
N PHE A 63 -10.59 -26.22 18.68
CA PHE A 63 -10.07 -27.28 17.80
C PHE A 63 -8.94 -26.79 16.89
N LEU A 64 -8.97 -25.51 16.45
CA LEU A 64 -7.88 -24.92 15.65
C LEU A 64 -6.56 -24.89 16.44
N SER A 65 -6.64 -24.49 17.71
CA SER A 65 -5.46 -24.42 18.59
C SER A 65 -4.90 -25.79 18.96
N VAL A 66 -5.75 -26.82 18.99
CA VAL A 66 -5.34 -28.21 19.22
C VAL A 66 -4.63 -28.74 17.97
N LEU A 67 -5.22 -28.56 16.78
CA LEU A 67 -4.64 -28.99 15.50
C LEU A 67 -3.30 -28.30 15.17
N ASP A 68 -3.15 -27.04 15.56
CA ASP A 68 -1.89 -26.30 15.44
C ASP A 68 -0.77 -26.91 16.29
N LYS A 69 -1.09 -27.39 17.49
CA LYS A 69 -0.13 -27.89 18.49
C LYS A 69 0.02 -29.41 18.52
N MET A 70 -0.62 -30.14 17.60
CA MET A 70 -0.51 -31.61 17.60
C MET A 70 0.93 -32.06 17.33
N THR A 71 1.42 -32.92 18.21
CA THR A 71 2.68 -33.64 18.08
C THR A 71 2.42 -35.12 17.81
N GLU A 72 3.47 -35.86 17.46
CA GLU A 72 3.39 -37.30 17.15
C GLU A 72 2.95 -38.14 18.36
N ASP A 73 3.07 -37.60 19.58
CA ASP A 73 2.71 -38.27 20.84
C ASP A 73 1.22 -38.16 21.21
N ILE A 74 0.39 -37.53 20.38
CA ILE A 74 -1.02 -37.29 20.70
C ILE A 74 -1.85 -38.58 20.53
N ASN A 75 -2.84 -38.77 21.41
CA ASN A 75 -3.75 -39.90 21.31
C ASN A 75 -4.55 -39.84 19.98
N GLY A 76 -4.59 -40.96 19.25
CA GLY A 76 -5.33 -41.11 18.00
C GLY A 76 -6.81 -40.72 18.10
N ASP A 77 -7.48 -41.00 19.22
CA ASP A 77 -8.88 -40.60 19.45
C ASP A 77 -9.05 -39.08 19.48
N VAL A 78 -8.08 -38.38 20.09
CA VAL A 78 -8.05 -36.91 20.16
C VAL A 78 -7.76 -36.31 18.79
N CYS A 79 -6.82 -36.91 18.04
CA CYS A 79 -6.53 -36.51 16.66
C CYS A 79 -7.77 -36.66 15.77
N TYR A 80 -8.41 -37.83 15.82
CA TYR A 80 -9.61 -38.13 15.05
C TYR A 80 -10.74 -37.16 15.36
N ALA A 81 -11.08 -36.95 16.63
CA ALA A 81 -12.19 -36.07 17.01
C ALA A 81 -11.99 -34.62 16.54
N ASN A 82 -10.79 -34.05 16.73
CA ASN A 82 -10.49 -32.68 16.33
C ASN A 82 -10.39 -32.52 14.80
N TYR A 83 -9.77 -33.47 14.10
CA TYR A 83 -9.67 -33.40 12.65
C TYR A 83 -11.01 -33.65 11.96
N GLN A 84 -11.85 -34.53 12.52
CA GLN A 84 -13.22 -34.72 12.06
C GLN A 84 -14.03 -33.43 12.22
N GLN A 85 -13.96 -32.78 13.38
CA GLN A 85 -14.61 -31.48 13.60
C GLN A 85 -14.13 -30.43 12.61
N TYR A 86 -12.82 -30.32 12.38
CA TYR A 86 -12.24 -29.43 11.37
C TYR A 86 -12.76 -29.72 9.96
N ASN A 87 -12.85 -31.00 9.57
CA ASN A 87 -13.38 -31.38 8.27
C ASN A 87 -14.84 -30.96 8.09
N GLU A 88 -15.68 -31.11 9.12
CA GLU A 88 -17.10 -30.74 9.04
C GLU A 88 -17.33 -29.24 9.10
N GLU A 89 -16.66 -28.54 10.01
CA GLU A 89 -16.87 -27.12 10.26
C GLU A 89 -16.13 -26.22 9.26
N THR A 90 -15.02 -26.70 8.67
CA THR A 90 -14.14 -25.91 7.80
C THR A 90 -14.11 -26.44 6.36
N ILE A 91 -13.60 -27.66 6.14
CA ILE A 91 -13.34 -28.18 4.79
C ILE A 91 -14.62 -28.39 3.97
N LYS A 92 -15.66 -28.99 4.58
CA LYS A 92 -16.94 -29.24 3.89
C LYS A 92 -17.76 -27.97 3.68
N ARG A 93 -17.51 -26.92 4.47
CA ARG A 93 -18.36 -25.71 4.53
C ARG A 93 -17.90 -24.59 3.61
N TYR A 94 -16.60 -24.47 3.35
CA TYR A 94 -16.02 -23.35 2.61
C TYR A 94 -15.34 -23.80 1.32
N SER A 95 -15.35 -22.92 0.32
CA SER A 95 -14.69 -23.17 -0.96
C SER A 95 -13.16 -23.21 -0.79
N LYS A 96 -12.49 -23.96 -1.68
CA LYS A 96 -11.02 -24.07 -1.68
C LYS A 96 -10.35 -22.70 -1.76
N ASP A 97 -10.93 -21.77 -2.50
CA ASP A 97 -10.38 -20.43 -2.69
C ASP A 97 -10.44 -19.61 -1.41
N VAL A 98 -11.57 -19.65 -0.69
CA VAL A 98 -11.71 -19.01 0.63
C VAL A 98 -10.70 -19.58 1.62
N LEU A 99 -10.55 -20.91 1.67
CA LEU A 99 -9.57 -21.56 2.53
C LEU A 99 -8.13 -21.17 2.16
N THR A 100 -7.86 -21.00 0.86
CA THR A 100 -6.54 -20.55 0.39
C THR A 100 -6.24 -19.12 0.86
N VAL A 101 -7.20 -18.20 0.76
CA VAL A 101 -7.08 -16.84 1.31
C VAL A 101 -6.81 -16.88 2.82
N CYS A 102 -7.55 -17.69 3.57
CA CYS A 102 -7.34 -17.87 5.01
C CYS A 102 -5.92 -18.37 5.32
N SER A 103 -5.41 -19.33 4.55
CA SER A 103 -4.05 -19.85 4.74
C SER A 103 -2.98 -18.79 4.53
N HIS A 104 -3.21 -17.82 3.64
CA HIS A 104 -2.30 -16.69 3.43
C HIS A 104 -2.43 -15.63 4.54
N TYR A 105 -3.55 -15.58 5.26
CA TYR A 105 -3.83 -14.54 6.25
C TYR A 105 -2.85 -14.52 7.44
N GLN A 106 -2.22 -15.66 7.75
CA GLN A 106 -1.14 -15.74 8.73
C GLN A 106 0.08 -14.92 8.28
N ASP A 107 0.50 -15.11 7.03
CA ASP A 107 1.71 -14.49 6.48
C ASP A 107 1.49 -13.00 6.16
N THR A 108 0.23 -12.58 6.09
CA THR A 108 -0.15 -11.23 5.64
C THR A 108 -0.35 -10.25 6.76
N GLU A 109 -0.08 -10.57 8.03
CA GLU A 109 -0.24 -9.60 9.12
C GLU A 109 0.50 -8.28 8.83
N LYS A 110 1.77 -8.38 8.44
CA LYS A 110 2.59 -7.22 8.07
C LYS A 110 2.03 -6.49 6.85
N LEU A 111 1.50 -7.23 5.89
CA LEU A 111 0.93 -6.71 4.66
C LEU A 111 -0.38 -5.95 4.94
N VAL A 112 -1.31 -6.57 5.67
CA VAL A 112 -2.59 -6.00 6.11
C VAL A 112 -2.34 -4.76 6.97
N ASN A 113 -1.41 -4.83 7.93
CA ASN A 113 -1.05 -3.68 8.76
C ASN A 113 -0.41 -2.55 7.95
N PHE A 114 0.33 -2.86 6.88
CA PHE A 114 0.88 -1.86 5.99
C PHE A 114 -0.21 -1.22 5.13
N VAL A 115 -1.06 -2.02 4.47
CA VAL A 115 -2.22 -1.53 3.69
C VAL A 115 -3.11 -0.62 4.54
N LYS A 116 -3.39 -0.99 5.80
CA LYS A 116 -4.16 -0.15 6.73
C LYS A 116 -3.55 1.22 7.03
N LYS A 117 -2.24 1.39 6.88
CA LYS A 117 -1.56 2.68 7.06
C LYS A 117 -1.65 3.57 5.83
N LEU A 118 -1.91 2.99 4.66
CA LEU A 118 -1.96 3.72 3.39
C LEU A 118 -3.36 4.28 3.18
N ASN A 119 -3.43 5.55 2.78
CA ASN A 119 -4.68 6.12 2.24
C ASN A 119 -4.72 5.96 0.71
N GLN A 120 -5.84 6.35 0.10
CA GLN A 120 -6.00 6.24 -1.36
C GLN A 120 -4.92 7.02 -2.12
N THR A 121 -4.53 8.22 -1.65
CA THR A 121 -3.46 9.02 -2.25
C THR A 121 -2.12 8.28 -2.23
N ASP A 122 -1.80 7.60 -1.12
CA ASP A 122 -0.54 6.87 -0.99
C ASP A 122 -0.50 5.67 -1.97
N MET A 123 -1.65 5.03 -2.20
CA MET A 123 -1.78 3.96 -3.21
C MET A 123 -1.64 4.49 -4.64
N ASP A 124 -2.23 5.66 -4.92
CA ASP A 124 -2.13 6.30 -6.23
C ASP A 124 -0.69 6.80 -6.50
N ASN A 125 -0.02 7.36 -5.48
CA ASN A 125 1.39 7.75 -5.54
C ASN A 125 2.30 6.54 -5.82
N LEU A 126 2.01 5.37 -5.22
CA LEU A 126 2.76 4.14 -5.52
C LEU A 126 2.59 3.71 -6.98
N LEU A 127 1.38 3.83 -7.53
CA LEU A 127 1.13 3.53 -8.95
C LEU A 127 1.81 4.52 -9.89
N GLU A 128 1.80 5.82 -9.56
CA GLU A 128 2.46 6.85 -10.36
C GLU A 128 3.97 6.66 -10.37
N ALA A 129 4.57 6.42 -9.20
CA ALA A 129 6.01 6.26 -9.03
C ALA A 129 6.61 5.13 -9.85
N VAL A 130 5.82 4.09 -10.13
CA VAL A 130 6.21 2.94 -10.94
C VAL A 130 6.48 3.31 -12.40
N ASN A 131 5.83 4.35 -12.93
CA ASN A 131 6.09 4.83 -14.29
C ASN A 131 7.44 5.54 -14.41
N ASP A 132 7.95 6.09 -13.31
CA ASP A 132 9.23 6.82 -13.25
C ASP A 132 10.39 5.93 -12.79
N TRP A 133 10.11 4.70 -12.38
CA TRP A 133 11.07 3.78 -11.78
C TRP A 133 11.54 2.72 -12.79
N ASP A 134 12.42 3.13 -13.70
CA ASP A 134 13.04 2.23 -14.68
C ASP A 134 14.11 1.27 -14.08
N GLU A 135 14.53 1.45 -12.82
CA GLU A 135 15.70 0.75 -12.25
C GLU A 135 15.45 -0.07 -10.96
N SER A 136 14.23 -0.53 -10.67
CA SER A 136 13.96 -1.23 -9.39
C SER A 136 13.69 -2.74 -9.49
N PHE A 137 14.06 -3.47 -8.44
CA PHE A 137 13.76 -4.89 -8.18
C PHE A 137 12.26 -5.25 -8.19
N ILE A 138 11.36 -4.25 -8.28
CA ILE A 138 9.91 -4.42 -8.19
C ILE A 138 9.31 -4.08 -9.55
N THR A 139 8.63 -5.05 -10.14
CA THR A 139 7.97 -4.85 -11.43
C THR A 139 6.72 -3.99 -11.27
N THR A 140 6.35 -3.28 -12.33
CA THR A 140 5.07 -2.55 -12.41
C THR A 140 3.89 -3.42 -12.05
N GLN A 141 3.90 -4.68 -12.52
CA GLN A 141 2.85 -5.65 -12.21
C GLN A 141 2.74 -5.91 -10.70
N THR A 142 3.85 -6.02 -9.99
CA THR A 142 3.84 -6.26 -8.54
C THR A 142 3.18 -5.13 -7.74
N ILE A 143 3.31 -3.88 -8.18
CA ILE A 143 2.63 -2.76 -7.53
C ILE A 143 1.13 -2.74 -7.90
N ILE A 144 0.78 -3.07 -9.15
CA ILE A 144 -0.63 -3.23 -9.54
C ILE A 144 -1.30 -4.32 -8.71
N ASP A 145 -0.66 -5.49 -8.58
CA ASP A 145 -1.12 -6.59 -7.74
C ASP A 145 -1.30 -6.13 -6.28
N PHE A 146 -0.34 -5.35 -5.76
CA PHE A 146 -0.41 -4.79 -4.41
C PHE A 146 -1.59 -3.84 -4.22
N VAL A 147 -1.88 -2.99 -5.21
CA VAL A 147 -3.04 -2.09 -5.14
C VAL A 147 -4.35 -2.88 -5.15
N GLN A 148 -4.48 -3.88 -6.01
CA GLN A 148 -5.67 -4.73 -6.06
C GLN A 148 -5.87 -5.50 -4.75
N LEU A 149 -4.79 -6.05 -4.21
CA LEU A 149 -4.81 -6.71 -2.91
C LEU A 149 -5.16 -5.75 -1.78
N GLY A 150 -4.64 -4.53 -1.82
CA GLY A 150 -4.97 -3.47 -0.88
C GLY A 150 -6.46 -3.10 -0.92
N ARG A 151 -7.05 -2.97 -2.11
CA ARG A 151 -8.50 -2.73 -2.29
C ARG A 151 -9.34 -3.86 -1.72
N PHE A 152 -9.01 -5.11 -2.04
CA PHE A 152 -9.69 -6.28 -1.49
C PHE A 152 -9.69 -6.30 0.04
N LEU A 153 -8.52 -6.11 0.67
CA LEU A 153 -8.40 -6.06 2.13
C LEU A 153 -9.13 -4.85 2.73
N THR A 154 -9.14 -3.73 2.02
CA THR A 154 -9.87 -2.52 2.43
C THR A 154 -11.38 -2.74 2.35
N SER A 155 -11.90 -3.46 1.35
CA SER A 155 -13.32 -3.84 1.28
C SER A 155 -13.75 -4.69 2.47
N ILE A 156 -12.94 -5.67 2.88
CA ILE A 156 -13.20 -6.49 4.08
C ILE A 156 -13.21 -5.61 5.34
N ASN A 157 -12.24 -4.71 5.49
CA ASN A 157 -12.17 -3.81 6.64
C ASN A 157 -13.30 -2.78 6.66
N ASN A 158 -13.67 -2.19 5.53
CA ASN A 158 -14.75 -1.22 5.43
C ASN A 158 -16.11 -1.86 5.72
N TYR A 159 -16.32 -3.09 5.26
CA TYR A 159 -17.52 -3.84 5.62
C TYR A 159 -17.63 -4.01 7.14
N SER A 160 -16.51 -4.28 7.82
CA SER A 160 -16.48 -4.40 9.28
C SER A 160 -16.73 -3.09 10.04
N SER A 161 -16.50 -1.92 9.42
CA SER A 161 -16.60 -0.61 10.08
C SER A 161 -17.89 0.17 9.77
N THR A 162 -18.55 -0.11 8.64
CA THR A 162 -19.65 0.72 8.13
C THR A 162 -21.04 0.27 8.60
N ILE A 163 -21.16 -0.94 9.14
CA ILE A 163 -22.42 -1.52 9.58
C ILE A 163 -22.27 -1.94 11.03
N GLU A 164 -23.28 -1.70 11.87
CA GLU A 164 -23.44 -2.32 13.21
C GLU A 164 -23.51 -3.87 13.17
N GLN A 165 -23.13 -4.49 12.05
CA GLN A 165 -22.79 -5.89 11.87
C GLN A 165 -21.28 -6.03 12.01
N THR A 166 -20.82 -6.02 13.26
CA THR A 166 -19.57 -6.69 13.62
C THR A 166 -19.60 -8.07 12.97
N PHE A 167 -18.54 -8.51 12.29
CA PHE A 167 -18.41 -9.93 12.00
C PHE A 167 -18.55 -10.65 13.36
N LYS A 168 -19.67 -11.34 13.60
CA LYS A 168 -19.93 -11.95 14.92
C LYS A 168 -19.35 -13.34 14.95
N THR A 169 -19.32 -14.01 13.80
CA THR A 169 -18.84 -15.37 13.66
C THR A 169 -17.87 -15.48 12.49
N LEU A 170 -17.05 -16.54 12.50
CA LEU A 170 -16.21 -16.92 11.38
C LEU A 170 -17.00 -17.08 10.07
N ASN A 171 -18.25 -17.57 10.15
CA ASN A 171 -19.06 -17.76 8.96
C ASN A 171 -19.42 -16.44 8.26
N ASP A 172 -19.60 -15.36 9.02
CA ASP A 172 -19.96 -14.04 8.47
C ASP A 172 -18.83 -13.49 7.59
N ILE A 173 -17.59 -13.56 8.09
CA ILE A 173 -16.41 -13.08 7.36
C ILE A 173 -16.08 -13.98 6.17
N LEU A 174 -16.13 -15.30 6.33
CA LEU A 174 -15.80 -16.23 5.25
C LEU A 174 -16.83 -16.19 4.12
N SER A 175 -18.12 -15.99 4.43
CA SER A 175 -19.16 -15.79 3.41
C SER A 175 -18.98 -14.48 2.64
N TYR A 176 -18.52 -13.42 3.33
CA TYR A 176 -18.22 -12.15 2.69
C TYR A 176 -17.00 -12.27 1.76
N ILE A 177 -15.93 -12.94 2.21
CA ILE A 177 -14.75 -13.25 1.39
C ILE A 177 -15.18 -14.04 0.14
N ASP A 178 -16.00 -15.08 0.29
CA ASP A 178 -16.51 -15.87 -0.84
C ASP A 178 -17.30 -15.00 -1.85
N THR A 179 -18.04 -14.01 -1.35
CA THR A 179 -18.78 -13.05 -2.18
C THR A 179 -17.84 -12.13 -2.95
N LEU A 180 -16.76 -11.65 -2.31
CA LEU A 180 -15.75 -10.83 -2.98
C LEU A 180 -15.00 -11.63 -4.05
N LEU A 181 -14.62 -12.87 -3.78
CA LEU A 181 -13.89 -13.73 -4.72
C LEU A 181 -14.66 -14.00 -6.02
N LYS A 182 -15.99 -13.92 -5.99
CA LYS A 182 -16.84 -14.06 -7.19
C LYS A 182 -16.86 -12.83 -8.09
N GLN A 183 -16.31 -11.70 -7.63
CA GLN A 183 -16.23 -10.48 -8.44
C GLN A 183 -15.06 -10.58 -9.41
N LYS A 184 -15.29 -10.18 -10.67
CA LYS A 184 -14.27 -10.24 -11.72
C LYS A 184 -12.99 -9.47 -11.38
N GLU A 185 -13.08 -8.41 -10.58
CA GLU A 185 -11.94 -7.61 -10.14
C GLU A 185 -10.95 -8.40 -9.27
N TYR A 186 -11.41 -9.46 -8.58
CA TYR A 186 -10.62 -10.23 -7.62
C TYR A 186 -10.30 -11.67 -8.09
N ALA A 187 -10.45 -11.96 -9.38
CA ALA A 187 -10.25 -13.31 -9.92
C ALA A 187 -8.86 -13.89 -9.60
N ASP A 188 -7.82 -13.05 -9.61
CA ASP A 188 -6.42 -13.46 -9.42
C ASP A 188 -5.87 -13.12 -8.03
N ILE A 189 -6.72 -12.77 -7.06
CA ILE A 189 -6.31 -12.26 -5.74
C ILE A 189 -5.37 -13.22 -4.98
N ILE A 190 -5.56 -14.52 -5.17
CA ILE A 190 -4.73 -15.56 -4.55
C ILE A 190 -3.28 -15.47 -5.04
N SER A 191 -3.08 -15.20 -6.34
CA SER A 191 -1.74 -15.02 -6.91
C SER A 191 -1.08 -13.75 -6.37
N TYR A 192 -1.85 -12.69 -6.18
CA TYR A 192 -1.36 -11.40 -5.68
C TYR A 192 -0.80 -11.51 -4.26
N PHE A 193 -1.37 -12.37 -3.40
CA PHE A 193 -0.83 -12.62 -2.07
C PHE A 193 0.64 -13.07 -2.11
N GLN A 194 0.99 -14.00 -2.99
CA GLN A 194 2.36 -14.53 -3.08
C GLN A 194 3.34 -13.46 -3.59
N THR A 195 2.98 -12.79 -4.68
CA THR A 195 3.79 -11.73 -5.29
C THR A 195 4.02 -10.58 -4.30
N CYS A 196 2.95 -10.11 -3.65
CA CYS A 196 3.01 -8.99 -2.72
C CYS A 196 3.78 -9.32 -1.44
N LEU A 197 3.63 -10.53 -0.89
CA LEU A 197 4.36 -10.93 0.32
C LEU A 197 5.87 -10.95 0.07
N SER A 198 6.30 -11.47 -1.08
CA SER A 198 7.72 -11.52 -1.44
C SER A 198 8.31 -10.13 -1.69
N ALA A 199 7.52 -9.21 -2.27
CA ALA A 199 7.96 -7.88 -2.62
C ALA A 199 7.74 -6.82 -1.53
N LEU A 200 7.03 -7.17 -0.43
CA LEU A 200 6.63 -6.22 0.62
C LEU A 200 7.77 -5.33 1.13
N PRO A 201 8.99 -5.83 1.42
CA PRO A 201 10.08 -4.96 1.88
C PRO A 201 10.47 -3.90 0.86
N GLY A 202 10.43 -4.26 -0.43
CA GLY A 202 10.68 -3.33 -1.52
C GLY A 202 9.58 -2.27 -1.64
N ILE A 203 8.31 -2.68 -1.54
CA ILE A 203 7.17 -1.77 -1.61
C ILE A 203 7.22 -0.77 -0.44
N GLN A 204 7.54 -1.25 0.76
CA GLN A 204 7.72 -0.39 1.94
C GLN A 204 8.85 0.61 1.75
N ARG A 205 9.97 0.19 1.16
CA ARG A 205 11.08 1.11 0.85
C ARG A 205 10.66 2.17 -0.16
N LEU A 206 10.00 1.76 -1.25
CA LEU A 206 9.47 2.69 -2.26
C LEU A 206 8.53 3.72 -1.60
N TYR A 207 7.60 3.25 -0.77
CA TYR A 207 6.70 4.13 -0.02
C TYR A 207 7.45 5.14 0.87
N LEU A 208 8.49 4.71 1.59
CA LEU A 208 9.30 5.61 2.42
C LEU A 208 10.04 6.65 1.56
N GLU A 209 10.66 6.24 0.46
CA GLU A 209 11.37 7.16 -0.44
C GLU A 209 10.42 8.20 -1.06
N LEU A 210 9.20 7.78 -1.43
CA LEU A 210 8.16 8.70 -1.90
C LEU A 210 7.71 9.66 -0.81
N THR A 211 7.53 9.16 0.42
CA THR A 211 7.14 9.97 1.58
C THR A 211 8.21 11.02 1.90
N ASP A 212 9.48 10.63 1.90
CA ASP A 212 10.62 11.51 2.14
C ASP A 212 10.75 12.58 1.04
N LYS A 213 10.56 12.19 -0.23
CA LYS A 213 10.55 13.14 -1.36
C LYS A 213 9.40 14.14 -1.24
N GLU A 214 8.20 13.69 -0.88
CA GLU A 214 7.06 14.58 -0.65
C GLU A 214 7.29 15.53 0.52
N GLU A 215 7.81 15.03 1.65
CA GLU A 215 8.12 15.85 2.82
C GLU A 215 9.24 16.87 2.52
N SER A 216 10.23 16.47 1.72
CA SER A 216 11.26 17.38 1.19
C SER A 216 10.64 18.50 0.36
N LYS A 217 9.73 18.20 -0.57
CA LYS A 217 9.03 19.22 -1.38
C LYS A 217 8.16 20.15 -0.50
N ARG A 218 7.41 19.61 0.47
CA ARG A 218 6.65 20.42 1.45
C ARG A 218 7.56 21.37 2.22
N THR A 219 8.68 20.85 2.73
CA THR A 219 9.66 21.66 3.45
C THR A 219 10.19 22.80 2.58
N LYS A 220 10.54 22.52 1.31
CA LYS A 220 10.99 23.56 0.37
C LYS A 220 9.94 24.67 0.19
N ILE A 221 8.67 24.31 0.02
CA ILE A 221 7.56 25.26 -0.09
C ILE A 221 7.48 26.16 1.15
N PHE A 222 7.50 25.57 2.36
CA PHE A 222 7.47 26.35 3.60
C PHE A 222 8.67 27.29 3.75
N HIS A 223 9.86 26.85 3.34
CA HIS A 223 11.06 27.69 3.36
C HIS A 223 10.95 28.88 2.40
N ILE A 224 10.38 28.66 1.21
CA ILE A 224 10.15 29.73 0.23
C ILE A 224 9.17 30.77 0.81
N ILE A 225 8.06 30.36 1.39
CA ILE A 225 7.05 31.31 1.89
C ILE A 225 7.55 32.12 3.08
N ASN A 226 8.21 31.46 4.04
CA ASN A 226 8.55 32.12 5.28
C ASN A 226 9.79 33.03 5.15
N LYS A 227 10.76 32.64 4.31
CA LYS A 227 12.13 33.18 4.36
C LYS A 227 12.82 33.12 3.00
N SER A 228 12.25 33.79 1.99
CA SER A 228 12.91 33.94 0.70
C SER A 228 12.95 35.39 0.20
N SER A 229 13.89 35.62 -0.69
CA SER A 229 13.97 36.81 -1.51
C SER A 229 13.73 36.44 -2.97
N LEU A 230 13.01 37.31 -3.67
CA LEU A 230 12.78 37.20 -5.10
C LEU A 230 13.60 38.25 -5.83
N LYS A 231 14.26 37.80 -6.90
CA LYS A 231 14.94 38.65 -7.86
C LYS A 231 14.51 38.27 -9.26
N ILE A 232 14.23 39.27 -10.11
CA ILE A 232 14.00 39.06 -11.54
C ILE A 232 15.36 39.00 -12.24
N THR A 233 15.57 37.98 -13.05
CA THR A 233 16.82 37.71 -13.75
C THR A 233 16.60 37.61 -15.25
N GLU A 234 17.61 37.92 -16.03
CA GLU A 234 17.60 37.68 -17.47
C GLU A 234 18.13 36.27 -17.76
N ALA A 235 17.36 35.46 -18.47
CA ALA A 235 17.77 34.16 -18.98
C ALA A 235 17.98 34.24 -20.49
N TYR A 236 19.07 33.64 -20.96
CA TYR A 236 19.34 33.48 -22.40
C TYR A 236 18.98 32.05 -22.80
N HIS A 237 17.99 31.88 -23.67
CA HIS A 237 17.72 30.58 -24.26
C HIS A 237 18.87 30.18 -25.20
N GLN A 238 19.69 29.20 -24.79
CA GLN A 238 20.79 28.68 -25.61
C GLN A 238 20.32 27.97 -26.90
N HIS A 239 19.02 27.65 -27.03
CA HIS A 239 18.46 26.91 -28.17
C HIS A 239 17.91 27.77 -29.32
N LEU A 240 17.84 29.09 -29.18
CA LEU A 240 17.42 30.00 -30.25
C LEU A 240 18.59 30.89 -30.68
N GLN A 241 19.61 30.27 -31.30
CA GLN A 241 20.83 30.96 -31.79
C GLN A 241 20.60 31.96 -32.95
N GLN A 242 19.37 32.46 -33.17
CA GLN A 242 19.12 33.41 -34.25
C GLN A 242 18.39 34.69 -33.85
N ASN A 243 17.87 34.80 -32.62
CA ASN A 243 17.34 36.05 -32.11
C ASN A 243 17.80 36.24 -30.67
N ASN A 244 18.55 37.32 -30.40
CA ASN A 244 18.93 37.78 -29.06
C ASN A 244 17.71 38.28 -28.26
N SER A 245 16.61 37.52 -28.21
CA SER A 245 15.47 37.83 -27.38
C SER A 245 15.81 37.46 -25.94
N LYS A 246 16.14 38.47 -25.13
CA LYS A 246 16.22 38.35 -23.68
C LYS A 246 14.86 37.84 -23.17
N ILE A 247 14.84 36.85 -22.30
CA ILE A 247 13.62 36.40 -21.62
C ILE A 247 13.84 36.62 -20.13
N TYR A 248 12.85 37.19 -19.46
CA TYR A 248 12.88 37.36 -18.02
C TYR A 248 12.47 36.05 -17.33
N ASP A 249 13.20 35.73 -16.27
CA ASP A 249 12.97 34.62 -15.35
C ASP A 249 13.05 35.16 -13.91
N VAL A 250 12.78 34.32 -12.92
CA VAL A 250 12.98 34.63 -11.51
C VAL A 250 14.08 33.80 -10.88
N CYS A 251 14.66 34.35 -9.82
CA CYS A 251 15.55 33.68 -8.91
C CYS A 251 15.02 33.91 -7.49
N VAL A 252 14.42 32.88 -6.90
CA VAL A 252 14.01 32.87 -5.50
C VAL A 252 15.12 32.25 -4.66
N LYS A 253 15.71 33.02 -3.75
CA LYS A 253 16.76 32.55 -2.84
C LYS A 253 16.19 32.38 -1.44
N THR A 254 16.49 31.25 -0.83
CA THR A 254 16.12 30.96 0.57
C THR A 254 17.31 31.21 1.50
N GLU A 255 17.06 31.54 2.76
CA GLU A 255 18.13 31.71 3.78
C GLU A 255 19.05 30.48 3.93
N LYS A 256 18.56 29.29 3.55
CA LYS A 256 19.34 28.04 3.58
C LYS A 256 20.20 27.81 2.33
N GLY A 257 20.32 28.80 1.43
CA GLY A 257 21.16 28.70 0.23
C GLY A 257 20.50 27.98 -0.95
N GLY A 258 19.22 27.59 -0.86
CA GLY A 258 18.48 27.06 -2.01
C GLY A 258 18.10 28.19 -2.97
N GLN A 259 18.32 27.97 -4.26
CA GLN A 259 17.97 28.90 -5.35
C GLN A 259 17.01 28.20 -6.32
N TYR A 260 15.90 28.85 -6.63
CA TYR A 260 14.81 28.29 -7.44
C TYR A 260 14.48 29.24 -8.60
N ASN A 261 14.36 28.70 -9.81
CA ASN A 261 13.87 29.43 -10.98
C ASN A 261 12.36 29.24 -11.17
N TYR A 262 11.77 29.91 -12.17
CA TYR A 262 10.33 29.79 -12.42
C TYR A 262 9.90 28.34 -12.68
N HIS A 263 10.68 27.57 -13.44
CA HIS A 263 10.37 26.16 -13.72
C HIS A 263 10.27 25.33 -12.43
N ASN A 264 11.22 25.48 -11.50
CA ASN A 264 11.15 24.80 -10.20
C ASN A 264 9.95 25.24 -9.37
N LEU A 265 9.60 26.53 -9.41
CA LEU A 265 8.44 27.06 -8.69
C LEU A 265 7.12 26.55 -9.27
N HIS A 266 7.03 26.43 -10.60
CA HIS A 266 5.90 25.86 -11.31
C HIS A 266 5.67 24.40 -10.92
N GLU A 267 6.72 23.56 -10.91
CA GLU A 267 6.61 22.17 -10.45
C GLU A 267 6.17 22.06 -8.99
N LEU A 268 6.74 22.90 -8.11
CA LEU A 268 6.34 22.95 -6.71
C LEU A 268 4.89 23.43 -6.54
N ARG A 269 4.40 24.33 -7.40
CA ARG A 269 3.02 24.82 -7.38
C ARG A 269 2.05 23.70 -7.71
N ASP A 270 2.31 22.97 -8.78
CA ASP A 270 1.44 21.87 -9.19
C ASP A 270 1.40 20.80 -8.10
N ARG A 271 2.54 20.51 -7.46
CA ARG A 271 2.56 19.60 -6.31
C ARG A 271 1.86 20.18 -5.07
N ALA A 272 1.95 21.48 -4.82
CA ALA A 272 1.25 22.14 -3.72
C ALA A 272 -0.29 22.03 -3.88
N ARG A 273 -0.79 22.19 -5.11
CA ARG A 273 -2.21 21.98 -5.44
C ARG A 273 -2.62 20.54 -5.12
N LEU A 274 -1.87 19.54 -5.60
CA LEU A 274 -2.14 18.12 -5.31
C LEU A 274 -2.14 17.82 -3.80
N ILE A 275 -1.20 18.41 -3.05
CA ILE A 275 -1.13 18.23 -1.59
C ILE A 275 -2.35 18.83 -0.89
N GLU A 276 -2.82 20.01 -1.31
CA GLU A 276 -4.01 20.66 -0.75
C GLU A 276 -5.27 19.79 -0.90
N TYR A 277 -5.40 19.11 -2.06
CA TYR A 277 -6.51 18.21 -2.36
C TYR A 277 -6.36 16.83 -1.71
N SER A 278 -5.14 16.36 -1.47
CA SER A 278 -4.89 15.13 -0.71
C SER A 278 -5.23 15.36 0.77
N GLY A 279 -6.31 14.78 1.27
CA GLY A 279 -6.75 14.90 2.66
C GLY A 279 -5.84 14.24 3.70
N ASN A 280 -4.53 14.18 3.47
CA ASN A 280 -3.57 13.34 4.19
C ASN A 280 -3.51 13.67 5.70
N GLU A 281 -4.07 12.78 6.51
CA GLU A 281 -3.92 12.71 7.96
C GLU A 281 -2.63 11.94 8.31
N ARG A 282 -1.47 12.51 7.99
CA ARG A 282 -0.20 11.95 8.44
C ARG A 282 0.03 12.30 9.93
N ASN A 283 0.20 11.26 10.75
CA ASN A 283 0.67 11.27 12.14
C ASN A 283 2.18 11.56 12.24
N VAL A 284 2.68 12.53 11.48
CA VAL A 284 4.05 13.04 11.68
C VAL A 284 3.94 14.19 12.68
N GLN A 285 4.87 14.32 13.62
CA GLN A 285 4.94 15.46 14.55
C GLN A 285 4.97 16.77 13.74
N ARG A 286 3.81 17.39 13.55
CA ARG A 286 3.70 18.60 12.72
C ARG A 286 4.12 19.80 13.56
N LYS A 287 5.03 20.60 12.99
CA LYS A 287 5.40 21.91 13.54
C LYS A 287 4.26 22.95 13.38
N TYR A 288 3.33 22.71 12.45
CA TYR A 288 2.23 23.60 12.07
C TYR A 288 0.88 22.87 12.18
N THR A 289 -0.19 23.61 12.42
CA THR A 289 -1.55 23.06 12.40
C THR A 289 -2.01 22.73 10.97
N LYS A 290 -3.04 21.89 10.82
CA LYS A 290 -3.57 21.47 9.49
C LYS A 290 -4.08 22.67 8.68
N ASP A 291 -4.68 23.64 9.36
CA ASP A 291 -5.22 24.85 8.72
C ASP A 291 -4.11 25.82 8.32
N GLU A 292 -3.08 25.97 9.16
CA GLU A 292 -1.87 26.72 8.81
C GLU A 292 -1.18 26.11 7.58
N GLU A 293 -0.97 24.80 7.55
CA GLU A 293 -0.35 24.11 6.41
C GLU A 293 -1.14 24.34 5.11
N LYS A 294 -2.47 24.24 5.15
CA LYS A 294 -3.32 24.56 3.98
C LYS A 294 -3.20 26.02 3.56
N GLN A 295 -3.19 26.95 4.52
CA GLN A 295 -3.04 28.37 4.24
C GLN A 295 -1.68 28.65 3.58
N PHE A 296 -0.60 28.06 4.09
CA PHE A 296 0.72 28.16 3.48
C PHE A 296 0.70 27.63 2.04
N LEU A 297 0.17 26.44 1.78
CA LEU A 297 0.10 25.90 0.41
C LEU A 297 -0.67 26.82 -0.54
N ARG A 298 -1.80 27.40 -0.11
CA ARG A 298 -2.55 28.40 -0.89
C ARG A 298 -1.77 29.67 -1.16
N CYS A 299 -1.08 30.20 -0.15
CA CYS A 299 -0.22 31.36 -0.30
C CYS A 299 0.91 31.08 -1.30
N PHE A 300 1.49 29.88 -1.28
CA PHE A 300 2.50 29.48 -2.25
C PHE A 300 1.95 29.46 -3.67
N VAL A 301 0.79 28.82 -3.87
CA VAL A 301 0.15 28.74 -5.18
C VAL A 301 -0.12 30.13 -5.72
N SER A 302 -0.71 31.01 -4.91
CA SER A 302 -0.98 32.40 -5.28
C SER A 302 0.30 33.18 -5.58
N LEU A 303 1.38 32.97 -4.83
CA LEU A 303 2.68 33.62 -5.08
C LEU A 303 3.22 33.22 -6.47
N VAL A 304 3.22 31.93 -6.80
CA VAL A 304 3.72 31.46 -8.09
C VAL A 304 2.84 31.97 -9.25
N ASP A 305 1.53 32.05 -9.06
CA ASP A 305 0.61 32.61 -10.06
C ASP A 305 0.86 34.13 -10.27
N VAL A 306 1.21 34.87 -9.23
CA VAL A 306 1.63 36.29 -9.36
C VAL A 306 2.96 36.40 -10.09
N ILE A 307 3.92 35.52 -9.80
CA ILE A 307 5.22 35.48 -10.48
C ILE A 307 5.04 35.20 -11.97
N GLU A 308 4.20 34.23 -12.34
CA GLU A 308 3.88 33.92 -13.74
C GLU A 308 3.33 35.13 -14.48
N ASN A 309 2.29 35.77 -13.91
CA ASN A 309 1.72 37.00 -14.49
C ASN A 309 2.76 38.13 -14.62
N MET A 310 3.67 38.27 -13.65
CA MET A 310 4.75 39.25 -13.74
C MET A 310 5.69 38.92 -14.90
N LEU A 311 6.18 37.67 -15.00
CA LEU A 311 7.07 37.24 -16.07
C LEU A 311 6.42 37.40 -17.45
N ASP A 312 5.16 37.01 -17.60
CA ASP A 312 4.42 37.15 -18.85
C ASP A 312 4.34 38.62 -19.28
N ASN A 313 3.96 39.52 -18.36
CA ASN A 313 3.90 40.94 -18.66
C ASN A 313 5.27 41.51 -19.05
N LEU A 314 6.33 41.13 -18.34
CA LEU A 314 7.68 41.61 -18.63
C LEU A 314 8.20 41.08 -19.98
N ASN A 315 7.90 39.83 -20.31
CA ASN A 315 8.25 39.23 -21.60
C ASN A 315 7.47 39.87 -22.75
N HIS A 316 6.18 40.18 -22.56
CA HIS A 316 5.38 40.91 -23.55
C HIS A 316 5.91 42.33 -23.78
N LEU A 317 6.23 43.06 -22.71
CA LEU A 317 6.82 44.39 -22.81
C LEU A 317 8.18 44.36 -23.53
N ASN A 318 9.00 43.34 -23.26
CA ASN A 318 10.27 43.14 -23.96
C ASN A 318 10.07 42.87 -25.45
N ALA A 319 9.10 42.02 -25.79
CA ALA A 319 8.75 41.70 -27.17
C ALA A 319 8.23 42.93 -27.94
N MET A 320 7.59 43.88 -27.25
CA MET A 320 7.15 45.16 -27.81
C MET A 320 8.26 46.22 -27.92
N GLY A 321 9.49 45.91 -27.50
CA GLY A 321 10.65 46.80 -27.65
C GLY A 321 10.77 47.89 -26.59
N TYR A 322 10.11 47.74 -25.43
CA TYR A 322 10.30 48.66 -24.31
C TYR A 322 11.71 48.48 -23.69
N PRO A 323 12.40 49.58 -23.33
CA PRO A 323 13.79 49.52 -22.85
C PRO A 323 13.92 48.72 -21.55
N THR A 324 14.99 47.95 -21.52
CA THR A 324 15.35 46.88 -20.57
C THR A 324 15.20 47.23 -19.10
N ILE A 325 14.76 46.23 -18.34
CA ILE A 325 14.56 46.16 -16.89
C ILE A 325 15.84 46.38 -16.06
N GLU A 326 16.90 46.97 -16.62
CA GLU A 326 18.14 47.27 -15.89
C GLU A 326 17.86 47.98 -14.55
N LYS A 327 16.81 48.81 -14.47
CA LYS A 327 16.35 49.43 -13.22
C LYS A 327 15.56 48.56 -12.23
N TYR A 328 14.88 47.47 -12.65
CA TYR A 328 14.17 46.58 -11.71
C TYR A 328 14.97 45.32 -11.35
N SER A 329 15.98 44.96 -12.16
CA SER A 329 16.87 43.81 -11.92
C SER A 329 17.83 44.00 -10.73
N GLU A 330 17.94 45.21 -10.18
CA GLU A 330 18.80 45.51 -9.02
C GLU A 330 18.09 45.34 -7.67
N ASN A 331 16.75 45.24 -7.65
CA ASN A 331 16.00 45.18 -6.40
C ASN A 331 15.74 43.73 -5.97
N GLU A 332 16.28 43.37 -4.81
CA GLU A 332 15.96 42.12 -4.12
C GLU A 332 14.75 42.34 -3.20
N TYR A 333 13.63 41.69 -3.51
CA TYR A 333 12.41 41.81 -2.72
C TYR A 333 12.40 40.73 -1.64
N LYS A 334 12.58 41.12 -0.38
CA LYS A 334 12.39 40.23 0.76
C LYS A 334 10.91 40.22 1.15
N TYR A 335 10.35 39.03 1.34
CA TYR A 335 9.00 38.86 1.85
C TYR A 335 8.98 37.77 2.92
N SER A 336 8.14 38.00 3.92
CA SER A 336 7.79 37.02 4.94
C SER A 336 6.29 37.10 5.15
N PHE A 337 5.58 36.00 4.96
CA PHE A 337 4.19 35.90 5.34
C PHE A 337 4.14 35.59 6.84
N THR A 338 3.80 36.59 7.66
CA THR A 338 3.56 36.45 9.11
C THR A 338 2.18 35.93 9.41
#